data_AF-A0A1J3JRT8-F1
#
_entry.id   AF-A0A1J3JRT8-F1
#
_cell.length_a   1.000
_cell.length_b   1.000
_cell.length_c   1.000
_cell.angle_alpha   90.00
_cell.angle_beta   90.00
_cell.angle_gamma   90.00
#
_symmetry.space_group_name_H-M   'P 1'
#
loop_
_entity.id
_entity.type
_entity.pdbx_description
1 polymer ?
#
loop_
_entity_poly.entity_id
_entity_poly.type
_entity_poly.pdbx_seq_one_letter_code
_entity_poly.pdbx_strand_id
1 'polypeptide(L)' 'IFLDIACFFKGEDVDYVMQLLEGCGFFPHDGIDVLVDKCLVTISENRVKMHRIIQDFGREIINGETVQIERRRRLWE' A
#
# COMPACT_ATOMS: atom_id res chain seq x y z
N ILE A 1 -2.09 4.51 -0.87
CA ILE A 1 -1.54 4.27 0.50
C ILE A 1 -1.47 2.77 0.83
N PHE A 2 -2.58 2.03 0.98
CA PHE A 2 -2.53 0.60 1.34
C PHE A 2 -1.65 -0.23 0.40
N LEU A 3 -1.92 -0.13 -0.91
CA LEU A 3 -1.18 -0.86 -1.94
C LEU A 3 0.31 -0.46 -1.98
N ASP A 4 0.61 0.82 -1.79
CA ASP A 4 1.98 1.33 -1.73
C ASP A 4 2.74 0.73 -0.53
N ILE A 5 2.10 0.66 0.65
CA ILE A 5 2.68 0.01 1.83
C ILE A 5 2.88 -1.49 1.59
N ALA A 6 1.89 -2.18 1.01
CA ALA A 6 1.97 -3.61 0.73
C ALA A 6 3.11 -3.94 -0.25
N CYS A 7 3.32 -3.11 -1.27
CA CYS A 7 4.34 -3.33 -2.30
C CYS A 7 5.73 -2.90 -1.90
N PHE A 8 5.86 -1.71 -1.31
CA PHE A 8 7.15 -1.01 -1.22
C PHE A 8 7.61 -0.75 0.21
N PHE A 9 6.70 -0.44 1.14
CA PHE A 9 7.07 0.15 2.43
C PHE A 9 6.96 -0.79 3.65
N LYS A 10 6.86 -2.10 3.43
CA LYS A 10 6.85 -3.05 4.56
C LYS A 10 8.20 -3.04 5.27
N GLY A 11 8.18 -2.76 6.55
CA GLY A 11 9.34 -2.74 7.44
C GLY A 11 10.12 -1.44 7.42
N GLU A 12 9.68 -0.46 6.63
CA GLU A 12 10.26 0.88 6.55
C GLU A 12 9.87 1.73 7.75
N ASP A 13 10.69 2.75 8.00
CA ASP A 13 10.46 3.76 9.03
C ASP A 13 9.18 4.58 8.75
N VAL A 14 8.35 4.78 9.77
CA VAL A 14 7.04 5.43 9.63
C VAL A 14 7.19 6.89 9.17
N ASP A 15 8.16 7.61 9.72
CA ASP A 15 8.37 9.03 9.39
C ASP A 15 8.80 9.19 7.93
N TYR A 16 9.67 8.27 7.46
CA TYR A 16 10.06 8.20 6.05
C TYR A 16 8.87 7.93 5.14
N VAL A 17 8.02 6.96 5.50
CA VAL A 17 6.82 6.60 4.72
C VAL A 17 5.83 7.76 4.67
N MET A 18 5.60 8.44 5.81
CA MET A 18 4.73 9.62 5.87
C MET A 18 5.25 10.74 4.98
N GLN A 19 6.52 11.12 5.12
CA GLN A 19 7.12 12.20 4.34
C GLN A 19 7.04 11.94 2.83
N LEU A 20 7.28 10.70 2.40
CA LEU A 20 7.22 10.34 0.99
C LEU A 20 5.78 10.40 0.45
N LEU A 21 4.81 9.88 1.21
CA LEU A 21 3.41 9.90 0.82
C LEU A 21 2.85 11.33 0.77
N GLU A 22 3.23 12.21 1.72
CA GLU A 22 2.92 13.64 1.67
C GLU A 22 3.51 14.31 0.43
N GLY A 23 4.78 13.99 0.10
CA GLY A 23 5.44 14.47 -1.11
C GLY A 23 4.74 14.05 -2.41
N CYS A 24 4.00 12.93 -2.38
CA CYS A 24 3.16 12.48 -3.48
C CYS A 24 1.74 13.09 -3.47
N GLY A 25 1.42 13.99 -2.53
CA GLY A 25 0.11 14.64 -2.41
C GLY A 25 -0.95 13.80 -1.69
N PHE A 26 -0.55 12.74 -0.97
CA PHE A 26 -1.46 12.00 -0.11
C PHE A 26 -1.57 12.64 1.29
N PHE A 27 -2.58 12.21 2.05
CA PHE A 27 -2.75 12.53 3.46
C PHE A 27 -2.46 11.27 4.29
N PRO A 28 -1.17 10.94 4.54
CA PRO A 28 -0.80 9.66 5.14
C PRO A 28 -1.17 9.53 6.62
N HIS A 29 -1.32 10.63 7.35
CA HIS A 29 -1.79 10.58 8.74
C HIS A 29 -3.18 9.91 8.82
N ASP A 30 -4.20 10.49 8.17
CA ASP A 30 -5.54 9.90 8.12
C ASP A 30 -5.52 8.50 7.48
N GLY A 31 -4.72 8.34 6.42
CA GLY A 31 -4.62 7.08 5.69
C GLY A 31 -4.05 5.94 6.53
N ILE A 32 -2.99 6.19 7.30
CA ILE A 32 -2.35 5.19 8.16
C ILE A 32 -3.25 4.88 9.36
N ASP A 33 -3.87 5.89 9.98
CA ASP A 33 -4.79 5.70 11.11
C ASP A 33 -5.93 4.77 10.73
N VAL A 34 -6.56 4.99 9.57
CA VAL A 34 -7.63 4.11 9.05
C VAL A 34 -7.13 2.68 8.79
N LEU A 35 -5.87 2.50 8.35
CA LEU A 35 -5.31 1.18 8.11
C LEU A 35 -4.96 0.44 9.41
N VAL A 36 -4.54 1.16 10.45
CA VAL A 36 -4.32 0.61 11.80
C VAL A 36 -5.64 0.21 12.43
N ASP A 37 -6.66 1.08 12.36
CA ASP A 37 -8.01 0.80 12.88
C ASP A 37 -8.64 -0.44 12.25
N LYS A 38 -8.33 -0.69 10.96
CA LYS A 38 -8.80 -1.88 10.23
C LYS A 38 -7.88 -3.10 10.39
N CYS A 39 -6.85 -3.02 11.24
CA CYS A 39 -5.85 -4.07 11.45
C CYS A 39 -5.14 -4.52 10.15
N LEU A 40 -5.07 -3.64 9.15
CA LEU A 40 -4.38 -3.90 7.87
C LEU A 40 -2.88 -3.60 7.97
N VAL A 41 -2.53 -2.67 8.86
CA VAL A 41 -1.17 -2.24 9.16
C VAL A 41 -0.99 -2.21 10.67
N THR A 42 0.24 -2.44 11.14
CA THR A 42 0.63 -2.28 12.53
C THR A 42 1.90 -1.46 12.59
N ILE A 43 1.97 -0.50 13.51
CA ILE A 43 3.19 0.25 13.77
C ILE A 43 3.89 -0.37 14.98
N SER A 44 5.16 -0.73 14.82
CA SER A 44 5.97 -1.31 15.89
C SER A 44 7.43 -0.96 15.67
N GLU A 45 8.10 -0.44 16.71
CA GLU A 45 9.51 -0.01 16.65
C GLU A 45 9.75 1.06 15.57
N ASN A 46 8.84 2.04 15.49
CA ASN A 46 8.80 3.06 14.43
C ASN A 46 8.74 2.52 13.00
N ARG A 47 8.30 1.27 12.81
CA ARG A 47 8.24 0.64 11.49
C ARG A 47 6.83 0.23 11.10
N VAL A 48 6.53 0.40 9.82
CA VAL A 48 5.27 -0.03 9.21
C VAL A 48 5.33 -1.55 9.01
N LYS A 49 4.55 -2.30 9.78
CA LYS A 49 4.45 -3.77 9.65
C LYS A 49 3.11 -4.14 9.02
N MET A 50 3.13 -5.20 8.21
CA MET A 50 1.94 -5.78 7.58
C MET A 50 2.05 -7.29 7.64
N HIS A 51 0.96 -7.95 8.04
CA HIS A 51 0.89 -9.41 8.02
C HIS A 51 1.09 -9.94 6.60
N ARG A 52 1.82 -11.04 6.47
CA ARG A 52 2.14 -11.64 5.17
C ARG A 52 0.88 -11.87 4.31
N ILE A 53 -0.19 -12.39 4.89
CA ILE A 53 -1.45 -12.65 4.17
C ILE A 53 -2.04 -11.35 3.60
N ILE A 54 -2.03 -10.27 4.38
CA ILE A 54 -2.54 -8.96 3.96
C ILE A 54 -1.67 -8.37 2.83
N GLN A 55 -0.34 -8.55 2.96
CA GLN A 55 0.60 -8.15 1.92
C GLN A 55 0.38 -8.93 0.62
N ASP A 56 0.24 -10.25 0.71
CA ASP A 56 0.02 -11.13 -0.44
C ASP A 56 -1.30 -10.76 -1.14
N PHE A 57 -2.36 -10.47 -0.37
CA PHE A 57 -3.62 -9.96 -0.90
C PHE A 57 -3.46 -8.61 -1.64
N GLY A 58 -2.70 -7.67 -1.06
CA GLY A 58 -2.42 -6.40 -1.73
C GLY A 58 -1.67 -6.57 -3.07
N ARG A 59 -0.70 -7.49 -3.12
CA ARG A 59 0.02 -7.80 -4.37
C ARG A 59 -0.87 -8.47 -5.41
N GLU A 60 -1.79 -9.33 -4.98
CA GLU A 60 -2.75 -9.98 -5.86
C GLU A 60 -3.71 -8.97 -6.51
N ILE A 61 -4.17 -7.96 -5.75
CA ILE A 61 -4.98 -6.86 -6.30
C ILE A 61 -4.26 -6.16 -7.46
N ILE A 62 -3.01 -5.75 -7.26
CA ILE A 62 -2.22 -5.05 -8.29
C ILE A 62 -2.00 -5.92 -9.53
N ASN A 63 -1.71 -7.20 -9.33
CA ASN A 63 -1.57 -8.14 -10.44
C ASN A 63 -2.89 -8.26 -11.23
N GLY A 64 -4.02 -8.36 -10.54
CA GLY A 64 -5.34 -8.37 -11.17
C GLY A 64 -5.62 -7.11 -11.98
N GLU A 65 -5.35 -5.93 -11.42
CA GLU A 65 -5.52 -4.64 -12.11
C GLU A 65 -4.64 -4.55 -13.36
N THR A 66 -3.37 -4.95 -13.27
CA THR A 66 -2.43 -4.95 -14.38
C THR A 66 -2.93 -5.81 -15.54
N VAL A 67 -3.37 -7.04 -15.25
CA VAL A 67 -3.94 -7.95 -16.26
C VAL A 67 -5.18 -7.35 -16.91
N GLN A 68 -6.04 -6.66 -16.16
CA GLN A 68 -7.23 -6.02 -16.71
C GLN A 68 -6.89 -4.82 -17.61
N ILE A 69 -5.88 -4.02 -17.23
CA ILE A 69 -5.40 -2.91 -18.05
C ILE A 69 -4.82 -3.42 -19.37
N GLU A 70 -4.01 -4.47 -19.34
CA GLU A 70 -3.46 -5.11 -20.54
C GLU A 70 -4.56 -5.65 -21.46
N ARG A 71 -5.55 -6.34 -20.89
CA ARG A 71 -6.72 -6.82 -21.65
C ARG A 71 -7.48 -5.68 -22.30
N ARG A 72 -7.69 -4.58 -21.57
CA ARG A 72 -8.37 -3.40 -22.11
C ARG A 72 -7.58 -2.81 -23.28
N ARG A 73 -6.26 -2.61 -23.14
CA ARG A 73 -5.41 -2.08 -24.23
C ARG A 73 -5.54 -2.90 -25.52
N ARG A 74 -5.55 -4.23 -25.42
CA ARG A 74 -5.72 -5.15 -26.57
C ARG A 74 -7.08 -5.06 -27.27
N LEU A 75 -8.13 -4.54 -26.61
CA LEU A 75 -9.46 -4.38 -27.22
C LEU A 75 -9.61 -3.08 -28.00
N TRP A 76 -8.68 -2.13 -27.81
CA TRP A 76 -8.66 -0.84 -28.52
C TRP A 76 -7.58 -0.80 -29.63
N GLU A 77 -7.00 -1.95 -29.96
CA GLU A 77 -6.13 -2.20 -31.14
C GLU A 77 -6.90 -3.02 -32.17
#